data_AF-A0A2A4T5G6-F1
#
_entry.id   AF-A0A2A4T5G6-F1
#
_cell.length_a   1.000
_cell.length_b   1.000
_cell.length_c   1.000
_cell.angle_alpha   90.00
_cell.angle_beta   90.00
_cell.angle_gamma   90.00
#
_symmetry.space_group_name_H-M   'P 1'
#
loop_
_entity.id
_entity.type
_entity.pdbx_description
1 polymer ?
#
loop_
_entity_poly.entity_id
_entity_poly.type
_entity_poly.pdbx_seq_one_letter_code
_entity_poly.pdbx_strand_id
1 'polypeptide(L)'
;MPIKLSLDSLSHYSHEKHLELIANLAETISKKYMNFFTYNNCEITYTSSDLLPSFPSQTFIKNMSAILFVNLKSKEALLISGAVFSTQVTKGLGLVLSQPEWDIFPKQGDVGKLVIHAFSLYAQIIKTDSASSKFVQILSLLEFLAYPTEYKNFKDVKKIIARYVIKNTNTIEYQNLLKRFEELTGKKDADKKDIGLRTRIVHIGDRIENLVPTLKEREALFKELNEYVKCVINHMIEHSNLSMNEYSIEKEKLIRI
;
A
#
# COMPACT_ATOMS: atom_id res chain seq x y z
N MET A 1 2.75 -13.95 -10.74
CA MET A 1 2.87 -15.42 -10.59
C MET A 1 1.81 -16.02 -11.50
N PRO A 2 2.18 -16.83 -12.49
CA PRO A 2 1.18 -17.46 -13.34
C PRO A 2 0.35 -18.41 -12.50
N ILE A 3 -0.98 -18.27 -12.56
CA ILE A 3 -1.90 -19.18 -11.91
C ILE A 3 -1.85 -20.46 -12.75
N LYS A 4 -1.26 -21.52 -12.18
CA LYS A 4 -1.11 -22.80 -12.87
C LYS A 4 -2.46 -23.49 -12.88
N LEU A 5 -3.09 -23.55 -14.04
CA LEU A 5 -4.34 -24.26 -14.26
C LEU A 5 -4.10 -25.37 -15.28
N SER A 6 -4.65 -26.55 -15.00
CA SER A 6 -4.69 -27.65 -15.95
C SER A 6 -5.91 -27.47 -16.84
N LEU A 7 -5.70 -27.36 -18.17
CA LEU A 7 -6.79 -27.27 -19.13
C LEU A 7 -7.70 -28.51 -19.10
N ASP A 8 -7.14 -29.69 -18.87
CA ASP A 8 -7.90 -30.93 -18.76
C ASP A 8 -8.83 -30.92 -17.55
N SER A 9 -8.42 -30.28 -16.46
CA SER A 9 -9.28 -30.12 -15.28
C SER A 9 -10.39 -29.11 -15.52
N LEU A 10 -10.12 -28.06 -16.30
CA LEU A 10 -11.09 -27.01 -16.62
C LEU A 10 -12.22 -27.50 -17.52
N SER A 11 -11.95 -28.40 -18.46
CA SER A 11 -12.98 -28.93 -19.38
C SER A 11 -14.05 -29.78 -18.69
N HIS A 12 -13.76 -30.33 -17.51
CA HIS A 12 -14.66 -31.19 -16.73
C HIS A 12 -15.42 -30.44 -15.63
N TYR A 13 -15.23 -29.12 -15.48
CA TYR A 13 -15.93 -28.33 -14.47
C TYR A 13 -17.36 -28.00 -14.92
N SER A 14 -18.27 -27.92 -13.95
CA SER A 14 -19.61 -27.37 -14.18
C SER A 14 -19.53 -25.86 -14.43
N HIS A 15 -20.56 -25.31 -15.08
CA HIS A 15 -20.65 -23.87 -15.30
C HIS A 15 -20.55 -23.06 -13.99
N GLU A 16 -21.15 -23.54 -12.90
CA GLU A 16 -21.05 -22.91 -11.58
C GLU A 16 -19.60 -22.85 -11.07
N LYS A 17 -18.83 -23.94 -11.19
CA LYS A 17 -17.40 -23.98 -10.82
C LYS A 17 -16.55 -23.10 -11.73
N HIS A 18 -16.92 -22.94 -13.00
CA HIS A 18 -16.28 -21.98 -13.89
C HIS A 18 -16.50 -20.54 -13.44
N LEU A 19 -17.73 -20.18 -13.03
CA LEU A 19 -18.03 -18.85 -12.50
C LEU A 19 -17.28 -18.58 -11.20
N GLU A 20 -17.23 -19.56 -10.29
CA GLU A 20 -16.46 -19.48 -9.05
C GLU A 20 -14.96 -19.29 -9.32
N LEU A 21 -14.40 -20.02 -10.28
CA LEU A 21 -13.01 -19.85 -10.71
C LEU A 21 -12.78 -18.44 -11.25
N ILE A 22 -13.65 -17.93 -12.12
CA ILE A 22 -13.55 -16.56 -12.66
C ILE A 22 -13.58 -15.53 -11.52
N ALA A 23 -14.50 -15.69 -10.55
CA ALA A 23 -14.60 -14.82 -9.39
C ALA A 23 -13.30 -14.83 -8.57
N ASN A 24 -12.78 -16.02 -8.25
CA ASN A 24 -11.56 -16.19 -7.45
C ASN A 24 -10.32 -15.64 -8.16
N LEU A 25 -10.21 -15.85 -9.48
CA LEU A 25 -9.13 -15.29 -10.29
C LEU A 25 -9.21 -13.77 -10.33
N ALA A 26 -10.39 -13.22 -10.58
CA ALA A 26 -10.62 -11.79 -10.59
C ALA A 26 -10.32 -11.18 -9.22
N GLU A 27 -10.78 -11.76 -8.12
CA GLU A 27 -10.51 -11.28 -6.77
C GLU A 27 -9.02 -11.33 -6.44
N THR A 28 -8.34 -12.42 -6.78
CA THR A 28 -6.89 -12.59 -6.55
C THR A 28 -6.08 -11.56 -7.33
N ILE A 29 -6.41 -11.38 -8.61
CA ILE A 29 -5.75 -10.39 -9.47
C ILE A 29 -6.05 -8.98 -8.97
N SER A 30 -7.31 -8.69 -8.61
CA SER A 30 -7.71 -7.39 -8.08
C SER A 30 -6.96 -7.03 -6.81
N LYS A 31 -6.97 -7.92 -5.80
CA LYS A 31 -6.26 -7.67 -4.54
C LYS A 31 -4.77 -7.45 -4.75
N LYS A 32 -4.13 -8.25 -5.61
CA LYS A 32 -2.68 -8.19 -5.79
C LYS A 32 -2.22 -7.01 -6.65
N TYR A 33 -2.90 -6.78 -7.77
CA TYR A 33 -2.46 -5.81 -8.77
C TYR A 33 -3.13 -4.44 -8.60
N MET A 34 -4.40 -4.37 -8.18
CA MET A 34 -5.05 -3.08 -7.97
C MET A 34 -4.40 -2.27 -6.85
N ASN A 35 -3.92 -2.94 -5.79
CA ASN A 35 -3.18 -2.26 -4.73
C ASN A 35 -1.85 -1.68 -5.24
N PHE A 36 -1.16 -2.37 -6.15
CA PHE A 36 0.03 -1.84 -6.84
C PHE A 36 -0.32 -0.65 -7.73
N PHE A 37 -1.39 -0.72 -8.52
CA PHE A 37 -1.83 0.41 -9.35
C PHE A 37 -2.24 1.61 -8.51
N THR A 38 -2.92 1.37 -7.39
CA THR A 38 -3.28 2.41 -6.42
C THR A 38 -2.02 3.05 -5.84
N TYR A 39 -1.02 2.25 -5.47
CA TYR A 39 0.26 2.77 -4.96
C TYR A 39 0.99 3.65 -5.99
N ASN A 40 1.05 3.21 -7.25
CA ASN A 40 1.79 3.94 -8.30
C ASN A 40 1.07 5.21 -8.76
N ASN A 41 -0.26 5.20 -8.83
CA ASN A 41 -1.04 6.27 -9.48
C ASN A 41 -1.83 7.14 -8.50
N CYS A 42 -1.92 6.76 -7.23
CA CYS A 42 -2.63 7.53 -6.21
C CYS A 42 -1.67 7.95 -5.10
N GLU A 43 -2.09 8.96 -4.34
CA GLU A 43 -1.33 9.48 -3.21
C GLU A 43 -2.21 9.58 -1.97
N ILE A 44 -1.60 9.39 -0.81
CA ILE A 44 -2.26 9.63 0.46
C ILE A 44 -2.43 11.15 0.61
N THR A 45 -3.67 11.60 0.59
CA THR A 45 -4.06 13.00 0.76
C THR A 45 -4.92 13.16 2.02
N TYR A 46 -5.09 14.40 2.50
CA TYR A 46 -5.88 14.70 3.70
C TYR A 46 -7.30 14.15 3.61
N THR A 47 -8.06 14.55 2.58
CA THR A 47 -9.39 14.03 2.30
C THR A 47 -9.32 12.75 1.47
N SER A 48 -10.27 11.83 1.63
CA SER A 48 -10.47 10.77 0.63
C SER A 48 -10.89 11.41 -0.70
N SER A 49 -10.42 10.85 -1.81
CA SER A 49 -10.75 11.32 -3.15
C SER A 49 -11.87 10.47 -3.73
N ASP A 50 -12.92 11.11 -4.24
CA ASP A 50 -13.96 10.48 -5.05
C ASP A 50 -13.42 9.88 -6.36
N LEU A 51 -12.16 10.17 -6.71
CA LEU A 51 -11.54 9.77 -7.98
C LEU A 51 -10.72 8.48 -7.86
N LEU A 52 -10.77 7.79 -6.72
CA LEU A 52 -10.04 6.55 -6.54
C LEU A 52 -10.55 5.44 -7.47
N PRO A 53 -9.65 4.58 -7.97
CA PRO A 53 -10.06 3.47 -8.81
C PRO A 53 -10.98 2.52 -8.02
N SER A 54 -12.16 2.26 -8.58
CA SER A 54 -13.07 1.25 -8.11
C SER A 54 -12.49 -0.15 -8.31
N PHE A 55 -12.84 -1.10 -7.44
CA PHE A 55 -12.52 -2.50 -7.70
C PHE A 55 -13.22 -2.96 -8.99
N PRO A 56 -12.58 -3.83 -9.81
CA PRO A 56 -13.19 -4.35 -11.02
C PRO A 56 -14.40 -5.20 -10.63
N SER A 57 -15.57 -4.84 -11.18
CA SER A 57 -16.95 -5.33 -10.95
C SER A 57 -17.97 -4.19 -10.83
N GLN A 58 -17.52 -2.92 -10.80
CA GLN A 58 -18.38 -1.75 -10.55
C GLN A 58 -18.73 -0.92 -11.81
N THR A 59 -19.11 -1.54 -12.93
CA THR A 59 -19.49 -0.81 -14.17
C THR A 59 -20.85 -1.21 -14.75
N PHE A 60 -21.54 -0.26 -15.39
CA PHE A 60 -23.00 -0.25 -15.72
C PHE A 60 -23.40 -1.00 -17.00
N ILE A 61 -22.71 -2.07 -17.37
CA ILE A 61 -23.09 -2.91 -18.52
C ILE A 61 -23.21 -4.34 -18.00
N LYS A 62 -24.13 -5.15 -18.56
CA LYS A 62 -24.13 -6.61 -18.36
C LYS A 62 -22.79 -7.14 -18.88
N ASN A 63 -21.76 -7.07 -18.04
CA ASN A 63 -20.42 -7.42 -18.42
C ASN A 63 -20.30 -8.93 -18.28
N MET A 64 -20.44 -9.60 -19.42
CA MET A 64 -19.91 -10.93 -19.63
C MET A 64 -18.43 -10.89 -19.26
N SER A 65 -18.08 -11.60 -18.19
CA SER A 65 -16.67 -11.82 -17.87
C SER A 65 -16.24 -13.07 -18.59
N ALA A 66 -15.15 -12.98 -19.34
CA ALA A 66 -14.60 -14.11 -20.09
C ALA A 66 -13.13 -14.28 -19.76
N ILE A 67 -12.69 -15.52 -19.61
CA ILE A 67 -11.30 -15.89 -19.46
C ILE A 67 -10.92 -16.76 -20.64
N LEU A 68 -9.87 -16.34 -21.35
CA LEU A 68 -9.23 -17.11 -22.41
C LEU A 68 -7.99 -17.80 -21.84
N PHE A 69 -8.02 -19.11 -21.79
CA PHE A 69 -6.85 -19.94 -21.52
C PHE A 69 -6.19 -20.31 -22.84
N VAL A 70 -4.90 -20.03 -23.00
CA VAL A 70 -4.13 -20.42 -24.19
C VAL A 70 -2.97 -21.29 -23.76
N ASN A 71 -2.91 -22.51 -24.28
CA ASN A 71 -1.75 -23.38 -24.12
C ASN A 71 -0.77 -23.15 -25.27
N LEU A 72 0.34 -22.49 -24.98
CA LEU A 72 1.36 -22.17 -25.98
C LEU A 72 2.08 -23.43 -26.53
N LYS A 73 2.04 -24.56 -25.81
CA LYS A 73 2.67 -25.82 -26.25
C LYS A 73 1.74 -26.67 -27.11
N SER A 74 0.48 -26.83 -26.72
CA SER A 74 -0.50 -27.61 -27.50
C SER A 74 -1.24 -26.78 -28.56
N LYS A 75 -1.09 -25.46 -28.54
CA LYS A 75 -1.84 -24.49 -29.38
C LYS A 75 -3.35 -24.53 -29.16
N GLU A 76 -3.81 -25.09 -28.06
CA GLU A 76 -5.24 -25.13 -27.70
C GLU A 76 -5.64 -23.86 -26.95
N ALA A 77 -6.89 -23.45 -27.16
CA ALA A 77 -7.49 -22.34 -26.43
C ALA A 77 -8.86 -22.73 -25.88
N LEU A 78 -9.14 -22.33 -24.64
CA LEU A 78 -10.44 -22.52 -23.98
C LEU A 78 -10.97 -21.17 -23.54
N LEU A 79 -12.16 -20.82 -24.01
CA LEU A 79 -12.89 -19.63 -23.59
C LEU A 79 -13.98 -20.03 -22.59
N ILE A 80 -13.95 -19.43 -21.41
CA ILE A 80 -14.98 -19.58 -20.39
C ILE A 80 -15.61 -18.22 -20.16
N SER A 81 -16.94 -18.09 -20.26
CA SER A 81 -17.64 -16.82 -20.08
C SER A 81 -18.91 -16.94 -19.25
N GLY A 82 -19.24 -15.91 -18.47
CA GLY A 82 -20.53 -15.80 -17.79
C GLY A 82 -20.71 -14.52 -16.97
N ALA A 83 -21.87 -14.39 -16.33
CA ALA A 83 -22.24 -13.25 -15.50
C ALA A 83 -21.90 -13.53 -14.03
N VAL A 84 -20.83 -12.92 -13.50
CA VAL A 84 -20.22 -13.30 -12.21
C VAL A 84 -20.43 -12.26 -11.08
N PHE A 85 -20.74 -10.99 -11.39
CA PHE A 85 -20.67 -9.90 -10.39
C PHE A 85 -22.03 -9.25 -10.09
N SER A 86 -22.33 -8.97 -8.81
CA SER A 86 -23.51 -8.24 -8.31
C SER A 86 -23.12 -6.82 -7.79
N THR A 87 -24.05 -5.86 -7.90
CA THR A 87 -23.76 -4.43 -8.21
C THR A 87 -23.96 -3.43 -7.07
N GLN A 88 -23.18 -2.34 -7.03
CA GLN A 88 -23.52 -1.06 -6.37
C GLN A 88 -22.90 0.13 -7.15
N VAL A 89 -23.59 1.28 -7.21
CA VAL A 89 -23.12 2.49 -7.90
C VAL A 89 -22.00 3.18 -7.13
N THR A 90 -20.86 3.42 -7.77
CA THR A 90 -19.74 4.21 -7.25
C THR A 90 -19.29 5.22 -8.31
N LYS A 91 -18.81 6.40 -7.87
CA LYS A 91 -18.23 7.46 -8.70
C LYS A 91 -16.70 7.25 -8.71
N GLY A 92 -16.05 7.34 -9.88
CA GLY A 92 -14.58 7.21 -9.99
C GLY A 92 -14.06 7.29 -11.42
N LEU A 93 -12.77 7.61 -11.59
CA LEU A 93 -12.07 7.55 -12.89
C LEU A 93 -11.58 6.11 -13.13
N GLY A 94 -11.95 5.53 -14.26
CA GLY A 94 -11.43 4.22 -14.67
C GLY A 94 -9.96 4.31 -15.07
N LEU A 95 -9.11 3.45 -14.51
CA LEU A 95 -7.72 3.31 -14.95
C LEU A 95 -7.67 2.37 -16.16
N VAL A 96 -7.21 2.87 -17.31
CA VAL A 96 -6.88 2.03 -18.47
C VAL A 96 -5.53 1.38 -18.20
N LEU A 97 -5.56 0.08 -17.89
CA LEU A 97 -4.36 -0.69 -17.61
C LEU A 97 -3.87 -1.32 -18.92
N SER A 98 -2.81 -0.79 -19.52
CA SER A 98 -1.94 -1.61 -20.37
C SER A 98 -1.23 -2.63 -19.48
N GLN A 99 -0.76 -3.76 -20.05
CA GLN A 99 -0.01 -4.76 -19.27
C GLN A 99 0.99 -4.04 -18.34
N PRO A 100 1.00 -4.34 -17.03
CA PRO A 100 1.93 -3.68 -16.13
C PRO A 100 3.34 -3.87 -16.66
N GLU A 101 4.20 -2.87 -16.49
CA GLU A 101 5.64 -3.07 -16.61
C GLU A 101 6.04 -4.09 -15.54
N TRP A 102 5.97 -5.37 -15.89
CA TRP A 102 6.19 -6.50 -14.98
C TRP A 102 7.54 -6.42 -14.27
N ASP A 103 8.48 -5.67 -14.85
CA ASP A 103 9.80 -5.40 -14.33
C ASP A 103 9.80 -4.56 -13.04
N ILE A 104 8.78 -3.72 -12.83
CA ILE A 104 8.63 -2.87 -11.64
C ILE A 104 7.83 -3.58 -10.54
N PHE A 105 7.11 -4.66 -10.87
CA PHE A 105 6.32 -5.39 -9.89
C PHE A 105 7.25 -6.14 -8.90
N PRO A 106 6.93 -6.16 -7.59
CA PRO A 106 7.77 -6.82 -6.60
C PRO A 106 8.04 -8.30 -6.93
N LYS A 107 9.33 -8.68 -6.87
CA LYS A 107 9.79 -10.05 -7.07
C LYS A 107 9.34 -10.95 -5.90
N GLN A 108 9.50 -12.26 -6.04
CA GLN A 108 8.97 -13.25 -5.08
C GLN A 108 9.85 -13.50 -3.84
N GLY A 109 10.80 -12.60 -3.53
CA GLY A 109 11.58 -12.68 -2.29
C GLY A 109 10.74 -12.36 -1.06
N ASP A 110 11.31 -12.56 0.13
CA ASP A 110 10.60 -12.27 1.38
C ASP A 110 10.31 -10.77 1.53
N VAL A 111 11.22 -9.90 1.06
CA VAL A 111 10.98 -8.45 0.97
C VAL A 111 9.81 -8.16 0.05
N GLY A 112 9.72 -8.81 -1.10
CA GLY A 112 8.60 -8.66 -2.02
C GLY A 112 7.24 -9.02 -1.41
N LYS A 113 7.19 -10.04 -0.55
CA LYS A 113 5.97 -10.38 0.22
C LYS A 113 5.55 -9.24 1.15
N LEU A 114 6.52 -8.61 1.84
CA LEU A 114 6.24 -7.43 2.68
C LEU A 114 5.74 -6.25 1.85
N VAL A 115 6.34 -6.00 0.68
CA VAL A 115 5.90 -4.92 -0.21
C VAL A 115 4.45 -5.14 -0.66
N ILE A 116 4.08 -6.37 -1.03
CA ILE A 116 2.69 -6.69 -1.39
C ILE A 116 1.74 -6.39 -0.22
N HIS A 117 2.13 -6.72 1.01
CA HIS A 117 1.34 -6.37 2.19
C HIS A 117 1.27 -4.85 2.42
N ALA A 118 2.41 -4.15 2.26
CA ALA A 118 2.48 -2.69 2.36
C ALA A 118 1.55 -2.00 1.35
N PHE A 119 1.46 -2.49 0.11
CA PHE A 119 0.51 -1.98 -0.87
C PHE A 119 -0.95 -2.13 -0.42
N SER A 120 -1.29 -3.24 0.25
CA SER A 120 -2.62 -3.44 0.81
C SER A 120 -2.94 -2.42 1.90
N LEU A 121 -2.01 -2.20 2.83
CA LEU A 121 -2.17 -1.20 3.89
C LEU A 121 -2.25 0.22 3.30
N TYR A 122 -1.40 0.54 2.33
CA TYR A 122 -1.41 1.82 1.62
C TYR A 122 -2.75 2.09 0.92
N ALA A 123 -3.28 1.11 0.20
CA ALA A 123 -4.58 1.22 -0.48
C ALA A 123 -5.75 1.37 0.52
N GLN A 124 -5.68 0.76 1.71
CA GLN A 124 -6.66 0.94 2.78
C GLN A 124 -6.62 2.35 3.38
N ILE A 125 -5.42 2.88 3.60
CA ILE A 125 -5.21 4.25 4.12
C ILE A 125 -5.84 5.27 3.18
N ILE A 126 -5.60 5.14 1.87
CA ILE A 126 -6.15 6.06 0.86
C ILE A 126 -7.68 6.09 0.88
N LYS A 127 -8.32 4.94 1.13
CA LYS A 127 -9.78 4.79 1.20
C LYS A 127 -10.38 5.20 2.55
N THR A 128 -9.55 5.55 3.53
CA THR A 128 -10.04 5.96 4.85
C THR A 128 -10.57 7.40 4.80
N ASP A 129 -11.82 7.58 5.21
CA ASP A 129 -12.49 8.90 5.19
C ASP A 129 -12.07 9.81 6.35
N SER A 130 -11.83 9.24 7.54
CA SER A 130 -11.40 9.99 8.72
C SER A 130 -9.92 10.34 8.63
N ALA A 131 -9.59 11.63 8.59
CA ALA A 131 -8.21 12.08 8.54
C ALA A 131 -7.42 11.69 9.80
N SER A 132 -8.00 11.74 11.00
CA SER A 132 -7.35 11.20 12.22
C SER A 132 -7.04 9.71 12.09
N SER A 133 -7.96 8.92 11.57
CA SER A 133 -7.76 7.48 11.38
C SER A 133 -6.69 7.22 10.32
N LYS A 134 -6.71 7.97 9.22
CA LYS A 134 -5.70 7.92 8.16
C LYS A 134 -4.31 8.23 8.73
N PHE A 135 -4.18 9.30 9.52
CA PHE A 135 -2.94 9.65 10.21
C PHE A 135 -2.39 8.50 11.06
N VAL A 136 -3.22 7.90 11.91
CA VAL A 136 -2.81 6.77 12.77
C VAL A 136 -2.40 5.56 11.92
N GLN A 137 -3.16 5.22 10.88
CA GLN A 137 -2.82 4.10 10.00
C GLN A 137 -1.52 4.34 9.24
N ILE A 138 -1.21 5.57 8.83
CA ILE A 138 0.09 5.89 8.22
C ILE A 138 1.24 5.63 9.21
N LEU A 139 1.09 6.04 10.47
CA LEU A 139 2.09 5.76 11.49
C LEU A 139 2.27 4.26 11.72
N SER A 140 1.18 3.50 11.76
CA SER A 140 1.25 2.04 11.84
C SER A 140 1.89 1.39 10.60
N LEU A 141 1.68 1.96 9.41
CA LEU A 141 2.39 1.53 8.20
C LEU A 141 3.89 1.81 8.31
N LEU A 142 4.30 2.98 8.80
CA LEU A 142 5.71 3.28 9.05
C LEU A 142 6.33 2.34 10.09
N GLU A 143 5.60 1.98 11.15
CA GLU A 143 6.03 0.97 12.13
C GLU A 143 6.26 -0.39 11.46
N PHE A 144 5.30 -0.86 10.65
CA PHE A 144 5.41 -2.10 9.89
C PHE A 144 6.60 -2.08 8.91
N LEU A 145 6.79 -0.98 8.18
CA LEU A 145 7.87 -0.84 7.20
C LEU A 145 9.26 -0.86 7.87
N ALA A 146 9.38 -0.28 9.07
CA ALA A 146 10.62 -0.32 9.84
C ALA A 146 10.88 -1.69 10.47
N TYR A 147 9.85 -2.29 11.07
CA TYR A 147 9.92 -3.54 11.82
C TYR A 147 8.74 -4.47 11.47
N PRO A 148 8.85 -5.24 10.38
CA PRO A 148 7.73 -6.03 9.85
C PRO A 148 7.39 -7.27 10.70
N THR A 149 8.31 -7.75 11.53
CA THR A 149 8.18 -9.00 12.31
C THR A 149 7.90 -8.77 13.79
N GLU A 150 8.12 -7.55 14.29
CA GLU A 150 8.03 -7.25 15.71
C GLU A 150 7.56 -5.83 15.95
N TYR A 151 6.89 -5.63 17.08
CA TYR A 151 6.53 -4.29 17.53
C TYR A 151 7.75 -3.58 18.16
N LYS A 152 8.00 -2.34 17.74
CA LYS A 152 9.00 -1.45 18.34
C LYS A 152 8.38 -0.11 18.68
N ASN A 153 8.96 0.55 19.68
CA ASN A 153 8.59 1.92 20.01
C ASN A 153 8.96 2.87 18.85
N PHE A 154 8.16 3.91 18.65
CA PHE A 154 8.39 4.87 17.57
C PHE A 154 9.74 5.61 17.68
N LYS A 155 10.36 5.65 18.87
CA LYS A 155 11.73 6.15 19.08
C LYS A 155 12.78 5.42 18.23
N ASP A 156 12.56 4.14 17.95
CA ASP A 156 13.46 3.33 17.11
C ASP A 156 13.00 3.35 15.65
N VAL A 157 11.69 3.29 15.40
CA VAL A 157 11.08 3.41 14.07
C VAL A 157 11.56 4.66 13.35
N LYS A 158 11.50 5.83 14.01
CA LYS A 158 11.89 7.11 13.38
C LYS A 158 13.34 7.13 12.89
N LYS A 159 14.26 6.42 13.55
CA LYS A 159 15.67 6.36 13.14
C LYS A 159 15.82 5.54 11.86
N ILE A 160 15.04 4.47 11.71
CA ILE A 160 15.05 3.64 10.50
C ILE A 160 14.43 4.42 9.35
N ILE A 161 13.22 4.97 9.53
CA ILE A 161 12.54 5.72 8.47
C ILE A 161 13.35 6.94 8.02
N ALA A 162 13.92 7.71 8.96
CA ALA A 162 14.71 8.89 8.62
C ALA A 162 15.90 8.61 7.69
N ARG A 163 16.50 7.41 7.78
CA ARG A 163 17.64 7.00 6.92
C ARG A 163 17.26 6.76 5.46
N TYR A 164 16.00 6.44 5.19
CA TYR A 164 15.50 6.34 3.81
C TYR A 164 15.28 7.71 3.18
N VAL A 165 15.09 8.75 4.00
CA VAL A 165 14.85 10.13 3.55
C VAL A 165 16.17 10.89 3.44
N ILE A 166 16.99 10.83 4.49
CA ILE A 166 18.27 11.55 4.59
C ILE A 166 19.38 10.54 4.81
N LYS A 167 20.25 10.39 3.82
CA LYS A 167 21.35 9.41 3.84
C LYS A 167 22.40 9.73 4.91
N ASN A 168 22.79 11.00 5.02
CA ASN A 168 23.84 11.42 5.96
C ASN A 168 23.23 11.76 7.33
N THR A 169 23.53 10.91 8.31
CA THR A 169 22.99 11.00 9.69
C THR A 169 23.63 12.09 10.56
N ASN A 170 24.77 12.65 10.13
CA ASN A 170 25.49 13.71 10.85
C ASN A 170 25.03 15.13 10.48
N THR A 171 24.01 15.25 9.62
CA THR A 171 23.50 16.54 9.17
C THR A 171 22.49 17.13 10.14
N ILE A 172 22.41 18.47 10.16
CA ILE A 172 21.36 19.20 10.88
C ILE A 172 19.97 18.80 10.34
N GLU A 173 19.87 18.53 9.04
CA GLU A 173 18.64 18.06 8.40
C GLU A 173 18.14 16.75 8.99
N TYR A 174 19.02 15.76 9.18
CA TYR A 174 18.67 14.50 9.83
C TYR A 174 18.17 14.71 11.27
N GLN A 175 18.84 15.56 12.03
CA GLN A 175 18.42 15.88 13.40
C GLN A 175 17.07 16.60 13.44
N ASN A 176 16.82 17.49 12.48
CA ASN A 176 15.54 18.18 12.33
C ASN A 176 14.42 17.19 11.95
N LEU A 177 14.70 16.22 11.08
CA LEU A 177 13.76 15.16 10.74
C LEU A 177 13.43 14.28 11.95
N LEU A 178 14.40 13.94 12.79
CA LEU A 178 14.14 13.20 14.03
C LEU A 178 13.28 13.98 15.02
N LYS A 179 13.47 15.30 15.13
CA LYS A 179 12.59 16.19 15.92
C LYS A 179 11.19 16.26 15.32
N ARG A 180 11.09 16.33 13.99
CA ARG A 180 9.81 16.29 13.29
C ARG A 180 9.04 15.00 13.59
N PHE A 181 9.69 13.84 13.62
CA PHE A 181 9.05 12.60 14.06
C PHE A 181 8.61 12.61 15.53
N GLU A 182 9.28 13.35 16.42
CA GLU A 182 8.80 13.54 17.80
C GLU A 182 7.50 14.35 17.83
N GLU A 183 7.41 15.42 17.03
CA GLU A 183 6.17 16.20 16.86
C GLU A 183 5.01 15.35 16.37
N LEU A 184 5.26 14.47 15.40
CA LEU A 184 4.26 13.54 14.88
C LEU A 184 3.80 12.51 15.92
N THR A 185 4.59 12.26 16.98
CA THR A 185 4.33 11.16 17.90
C THR A 185 4.12 11.57 19.34
N GLY A 186 5.21 11.71 20.11
CA GLY A 186 5.18 11.81 21.57
C GLY A 186 5.88 13.04 22.15
N LYS A 187 6.02 14.13 21.37
CA LYS A 187 6.59 15.38 21.87
C LYS A 187 5.83 15.87 23.11
N LYS A 188 6.58 16.38 24.07
CA LYS A 188 6.06 17.03 25.28
C LYS A 188 6.45 18.50 25.30
N ASP A 189 5.61 19.32 25.87
CA ASP A 189 5.88 20.74 26.12
C ASP A 189 6.77 20.93 27.37
N ALA A 190 7.20 22.16 27.63
CA ALA A 190 7.96 22.57 28.82
C ALA A 190 7.27 22.15 30.13
N ASP A 191 5.93 22.20 30.16
CA ASP A 191 5.10 21.78 31.29
C ASP A 191 4.82 20.25 31.32
N LYS A 192 5.58 19.46 30.56
CA LYS A 192 5.44 17.99 30.41
C LYS A 192 4.09 17.52 29.85
N LYS A 193 3.29 18.42 29.29
CA LYS A 193 2.02 18.09 28.61
C LYS A 193 2.31 17.43 27.27
N ASP A 194 1.58 16.36 26.94
CA ASP A 194 1.72 15.69 25.65
C ASP A 194 1.15 16.57 24.52
N ILE A 195 2.00 16.98 23.60
CA ILE A 195 1.66 17.78 22.41
C ILE A 195 1.88 17.02 21.10
N GLY A 196 2.52 15.86 21.16
CA GLY A 196 2.73 15.00 19.99
C GLY A 196 1.41 14.52 19.38
N LEU A 197 1.32 14.59 18.04
CA LEU A 197 0.05 14.37 17.34
C LEU A 197 -0.54 12.97 17.58
N ARG A 198 0.28 11.90 17.52
CA ARG A 198 -0.19 10.54 17.82
C ARG A 198 -0.76 10.44 19.22
N THR A 199 -0.06 10.96 20.23
CA THR A 199 -0.53 10.89 21.62
C THR A 199 -1.85 11.65 21.80
N ARG A 200 -1.95 12.86 21.23
CA ARG A 200 -3.19 13.66 21.25
C ARG A 200 -4.36 12.93 20.58
N ILE A 201 -4.14 12.31 19.42
CA ILE A 201 -5.20 11.64 18.66
C ILE A 201 -5.59 10.30 19.31
N VAL A 202 -4.62 9.45 19.64
CA VAL A 202 -4.86 8.07 20.09
C VAL A 202 -5.23 8.00 21.56
N HIS A 203 -4.56 8.77 22.42
CA HIS A 203 -4.74 8.67 23.87
C HIS A 203 -5.68 9.71 24.45
N ILE A 204 -5.72 10.92 23.87
CA ILE A 204 -6.58 12.02 24.34
C ILE A 204 -7.89 12.08 23.52
N GLY A 205 -7.90 11.56 22.29
CA GLY A 205 -9.09 11.52 21.43
C GLY A 205 -9.30 12.78 20.58
N ASP A 206 -8.26 13.59 20.39
CA ASP A 206 -8.34 14.78 19.56
C ASP A 206 -8.47 14.46 18.07
N ARG A 207 -9.13 15.35 17.34
CA ARG A 207 -9.20 15.29 15.87
C ARG A 207 -8.02 16.03 15.25
N ILE A 208 -7.49 15.53 14.13
CA ILE A 208 -6.36 16.18 13.43
C ILE A 208 -6.70 17.61 13.04
N GLU A 209 -7.99 17.88 12.76
CA GLU A 209 -8.51 19.20 12.44
C GLU A 209 -8.34 20.22 13.57
N ASN A 210 -8.37 19.75 14.82
CA ASN A 210 -8.20 20.60 16.00
C ASN A 210 -6.71 20.86 16.29
N LEU A 211 -5.84 19.91 15.93
CA LEU A 211 -4.41 19.98 16.20
C LEU A 211 -3.65 20.73 15.10
N VAL A 212 -4.11 20.63 13.85
CA VAL A 212 -3.58 21.30 12.68
C VAL A 212 -4.73 22.09 12.04
N PRO A 213 -4.92 23.36 12.40
CA PRO A 213 -6.17 24.08 12.13
C PRO A 213 -6.35 24.47 10.65
N THR A 214 -5.28 24.67 9.89
CA THR A 214 -5.40 25.12 8.51
C THR A 214 -5.41 23.95 7.52
N LEU A 215 -6.26 24.04 6.48
CA LEU A 215 -6.33 23.01 5.43
C LEU A 215 -4.97 22.83 4.74
N LYS A 216 -4.27 23.92 4.44
CA LYS A 216 -2.95 23.91 3.80
C LYS A 216 -1.91 23.13 4.61
N GLU A 217 -1.89 23.30 5.93
CA GLU A 217 -0.97 22.56 6.80
C GLU A 217 -1.34 21.08 6.89
N ARG A 218 -2.64 20.75 6.88
CA ARG A 218 -3.09 19.35 6.83
C ARG A 218 -2.66 18.69 5.52
N GLU A 219 -2.88 19.33 4.38
CA GLU A 219 -2.46 18.82 3.08
C GLU A 219 -0.94 18.62 3.02
N ALA A 220 -0.17 19.59 3.52
CA ALA A 220 1.28 19.48 3.63
C ALA A 220 1.72 18.32 4.53
N LEU A 221 1.06 18.13 5.69
CA LEU A 221 1.32 17.01 6.60
C LEU A 221 1.07 15.66 5.93
N PHE A 222 -0.07 15.47 5.25
CA PHE A 222 -0.36 14.20 4.59
C PHE A 222 0.56 13.93 3.41
N LYS A 223 0.98 14.97 2.68
CA LYS A 223 1.99 14.86 1.63
C LYS A 223 3.35 14.45 2.20
N GLU A 224 3.80 15.09 3.27
CA GLU A 224 5.04 14.74 4.00
C GLU A 224 5.03 13.27 4.44
N LEU A 225 3.94 12.82 5.05
CA LEU A 225 3.79 11.44 5.50
C LEU A 225 3.77 10.43 4.33
N ASN A 226 3.10 10.79 3.22
CA ASN A 226 3.09 9.99 2.00
C ASN A 226 4.50 9.81 1.43
N GLU A 227 5.30 10.87 1.40
CA GLU A 227 6.69 10.83 0.93
C GLU A 227 7.54 9.88 1.77
N TYR A 228 7.42 9.92 3.11
CA TYR A 228 8.12 8.98 3.98
C TYR A 228 7.78 7.52 3.69
N VAL A 229 6.50 7.23 3.47
CA VAL A 229 6.05 5.88 3.11
C VAL A 229 6.59 5.46 1.75
N LYS A 230 6.48 6.33 0.73
CA LYS A 230 6.96 6.03 -0.64
C LYS A 230 8.48 5.82 -0.68
N CYS A 231 9.28 6.58 0.06
CA CYS A 231 10.73 6.38 0.13
C CYS A 231 11.10 4.96 0.56
N VAL A 232 10.44 4.43 1.59
CA VAL A 232 10.74 3.09 2.11
C VAL A 232 10.21 2.01 1.18
N ILE A 233 8.97 2.13 0.70
CA ILE A 233 8.36 1.12 -0.17
C ILE A 233 9.13 1.02 -1.51
N ASN A 234 9.52 2.15 -2.12
CA ASN A 234 10.31 2.14 -3.35
C ASN A 234 11.65 1.44 -3.18
N HIS A 235 12.37 1.72 -2.10
CA HIS A 235 13.61 1.02 -1.79
C HIS A 235 13.39 -0.50 -1.60
N MET A 236 12.29 -0.90 -0.94
CA MET A 236 11.94 -2.32 -0.80
C MET A 236 11.55 -2.98 -2.13
N ILE A 237 10.95 -2.25 -3.08
CA ILE A 237 10.64 -2.74 -4.43
C ILE A 237 11.94 -3.10 -5.17
N GLU A 238 12.93 -2.21 -5.13
CA GLU A 238 14.25 -2.42 -5.76
C GLU A 238 14.96 -3.68 -5.25
N HIS A 239 14.73 -4.00 -3.97
CA HIS A 239 15.33 -5.13 -3.27
C HIS A 239 14.36 -6.30 -3.04
N SER A 240 13.25 -6.34 -3.78
CA SER A 240 12.14 -7.28 -3.53
C SER A 240 12.49 -8.76 -3.73
N ASN A 241 13.61 -9.08 -4.38
CA ASN A 241 14.12 -10.45 -4.53
C ASN A 241 14.89 -10.96 -3.31
N LEU A 242 15.30 -10.08 -2.39
CA LEU A 242 16.14 -10.45 -1.25
C LEU A 242 15.33 -11.19 -0.16
N SER A 243 16.04 -12.01 0.61
CA SER A 243 15.60 -12.49 1.92
C SER A 243 15.71 -11.39 2.98
N MET A 244 15.10 -11.59 4.15
CA MET A 244 15.17 -10.60 5.24
C MET A 244 16.59 -10.35 5.76
N ASN A 245 17.42 -11.39 5.78
CA ASN A 245 18.79 -11.30 6.27
C ASN A 245 19.64 -10.45 5.31
N GLU A 246 19.53 -10.71 4.01
CA GLU A 246 20.20 -9.94 2.97
C GLU A 246 19.71 -8.49 2.95
N TYR A 247 18.40 -8.27 3.08
CA TYR A 247 17.85 -6.91 3.13
C TYR A 247 18.30 -6.13 4.37
N SER A 248 18.58 -6.81 5.48
CA SER A 248 19.13 -6.16 6.68
C SER A 248 20.53 -5.59 6.42
N ILE A 249 21.34 -6.27 5.61
CA ILE A 249 22.65 -5.76 5.17
C ILE A 249 22.48 -4.52 4.27
N GLU A 250 21.53 -4.54 3.34
CA GLU A 250 21.23 -3.35 2.51
C GLU A 250 20.75 -2.16 3.36
N LYS A 251 19.92 -2.41 4.37
CA LYS A 251 19.50 -1.38 5.35
C LYS A 251 20.68 -0.79 6.13
N GLU A 252 21.71 -1.58 6.43
CA GLU A 252 22.92 -1.09 7.08
C GLU A 252 23.76 -0.19 6.19
N LYS A 253 23.72 -0.36 4.86
CA LYS A 253 24.43 0.52 3.93
C LYS A 253 23.86 1.94 3.93
N LEU A 254 22.57 2.11 4.27
CA LEU A 254 21.97 3.42 4.51
C LEU A 254 22.59 4.16 5.71
N ILE A 255 23.40 3.49 6.54
CA ILE A 255 24.09 4.08 7.71
C ILE A 255 25.49 4.61 7.35
N ARG A 256 26.11 4.11 6.27
CA ARG A 256 27.57 4.26 6.02
C ARG A 256 27.94 5.30 4.95
N ILE A 257 27.17 6.39 4.80
CA ILE A 257 27.53 7.49 3.88
C ILE A 257 27.44 8.84 4.60
#